data_AF-A0A2C9JP64-F1
#
_entry.id   AF-A0A2C9JP64-F1
#
_cell.length_a   1.000
_cell.length_b   1.000
_cell.length_c   1.000
_cell.angle_alpha   90.00
_cell.angle_beta   90.00
_cell.angle_gamma   90.00
#
_symmetry.space_group_name_H-M   'P 1'
#
loop_
_entity.id
_entity.type
_entity.pdbx_description
1 polymer ?
#
loop_
_entity_poly.entity_id
_entity_poly.type
_entity_poly.pdbx_seq_one_letter_code
_entity_poly.pdbx_strand_id
1 'polypeptide(L)'
;MGNFRLACIICAFLIQFTIAELEITVEPKVIWPGLTPKLVLNCSLTNNGSAEKDFINVLEISLSRYNETRKQFDDLLSQLINSSGVKQLVELRDAQISSGSQFLTLTLHNPTQNDANKYRCIAKGITRLNKYYSIDAYDKVESSNITEYTEEIKRLRKRETELMTIKDTDKCSPTNVSEKEKPTLNFQGNSMTMKEYIQPLTLKCSFTGLTNDTKQNLSVNFMNIIH
;
A
#
# COMPACT_ATOMS: atom_id res chain seq x y z
N MET A 1 -47.92 36.78 19.61
CA MET A 1 -48.01 36.18 18.26
C MET A 1 -46.67 36.23 17.48
N GLY A 2 -45.51 36.33 18.15
CA GLY A 2 -44.20 36.47 17.49
C GLY A 2 -43.24 35.28 17.67
N ASN A 3 -43.41 34.46 18.71
CA ASN A 3 -42.44 33.41 19.06
C ASN A 3 -42.63 32.09 18.29
N PHE A 4 -43.81 31.86 17.71
CA PHE A 4 -44.10 30.62 16.98
C PHE A 4 -43.52 30.61 15.56
N ARG A 5 -43.33 31.79 14.95
CA ARG A 5 -42.77 31.89 13.58
C ARG A 5 -41.25 31.78 13.56
N LEU A 6 -40.56 32.20 14.62
CA LEU A 6 -39.10 32.09 14.72
C LEU A 6 -38.65 30.64 14.92
N ALA A 7 -39.40 29.85 15.69
CA ALA A 7 -39.12 28.43 15.93
C ALA A 7 -39.23 27.57 14.65
N CYS A 8 -40.20 27.85 13.77
CA CYS A 8 -40.33 27.13 12.50
C CYS A 8 -39.19 27.43 11.52
N ILE A 9 -38.62 28.64 11.56
CA ILE A 9 -37.50 29.02 10.69
C ILE A 9 -36.21 28.33 11.15
N ILE A 10 -35.97 28.22 12.46
CA ILE A 10 -34.77 27.58 13.01
C ILE A 10 -34.80 26.05 12.81
N CYS A 11 -35.97 25.40 12.85
CA CYS A 11 -36.09 23.97 12.53
C CYS A 11 -35.84 23.66 11.03
N ALA A 12 -36.06 24.62 10.12
CA ALA A 12 -35.78 24.40 8.70
C ALA A 12 -34.29 24.44 8.35
N PHE A 13 -33.45 25.09 9.18
CA PHE A 13 -32.00 25.21 8.95
C PHE A 13 -31.16 24.08 9.54
N LEU A 14 -31.74 23.17 10.35
CA LEU A 14 -31.02 22.07 11.01
C LEU A 14 -31.29 20.69 10.40
N ILE A 15 -32.04 20.61 9.30
CA ILE A 15 -32.18 19.36 8.55
C ILE A 15 -31.01 19.28 7.58
N GLN A 16 -29.88 18.76 8.06
CA GLN A 16 -28.85 18.25 7.16
C GLN A 16 -29.44 17.04 6.44
N PHE A 17 -29.86 17.25 5.19
CA PHE A 17 -30.21 16.17 4.28
C PHE A 17 -28.92 15.44 3.92
N THR A 18 -28.69 14.26 4.48
CA THR A 18 -27.54 13.42 4.10
C THR A 18 -28.00 12.37 3.10
N ILE A 19 -27.49 12.46 1.88
CA ILE A 19 -27.78 11.59 0.75
C ILE A 19 -26.79 10.41 0.78
N ALA A 20 -27.22 9.21 0.37
CA ALA A 20 -26.29 8.09 0.17
C ALA A 20 -25.31 8.45 -0.97
N GLU A 21 -24.02 8.50 -0.66
CA GLU A 21 -22.99 8.93 -1.59
C GLU A 21 -22.14 7.72 -2.01
N LEU A 22 -21.90 7.59 -3.31
CA LEU A 22 -20.94 6.63 -3.81
C LEU A 22 -19.58 7.32 -3.84
N GLU A 23 -18.61 6.74 -3.17
CA GLU A 23 -17.25 7.24 -3.13
C GLU A 23 -16.30 6.24 -3.79
N ILE A 24 -15.36 6.78 -4.57
CA ILE A 24 -14.20 6.03 -5.04
C ILE A 24 -12.94 6.75 -4.59
N THR A 25 -12.02 6.00 -4.00
CA THR A 25 -10.70 6.47 -3.58
C THR A 25 -9.62 5.67 -4.28
N VAL A 26 -8.71 6.38 -4.92
CA VAL A 26 -7.55 5.81 -5.61
C VAL A 26 -6.27 6.30 -4.92
N GLU A 27 -5.48 5.36 -4.39
CA GLU A 27 -4.24 5.66 -3.69
C GLU A 27 -3.07 4.74 -4.12
N PRO A 28 -1.88 5.29 -4.40
CA PRO A 28 -1.54 6.72 -4.44
C PRO A 28 -2.08 7.42 -5.70
N LYS A 29 -2.12 8.76 -5.68
CA LYS A 29 -2.54 9.59 -6.84
C LYS A 29 -1.53 9.63 -7.98
N VAL A 30 -0.29 9.21 -7.72
CA VAL A 30 0.78 9.14 -8.72
C VAL A 30 1.47 7.78 -8.63
N ILE A 31 1.54 7.07 -9.76
CA ILE A 31 2.34 5.87 -9.91
C ILE A 31 3.74 6.25 -10.36
N TRP A 32 4.72 5.70 -9.66
CA TRP A 32 6.14 5.77 -9.98
C TRP A 32 6.53 4.37 -10.46
N PRO A 33 6.66 4.15 -11.79
CA PRO A 33 6.86 2.81 -12.34
C PRO A 33 8.05 2.07 -11.69
N GLY A 34 7.79 0.91 -11.10
CA GLY A 34 8.79 0.10 -10.40
C GLY A 34 9.13 0.53 -8.96
N LEU A 35 8.55 1.64 -8.47
CA LEU A 35 8.73 2.12 -7.10
C LEU A 35 7.44 2.08 -6.29
N THR A 36 6.29 2.37 -6.92
CA THR A 36 5.00 2.25 -6.26
C THR A 36 4.73 0.78 -5.97
N PRO A 37 4.60 0.37 -4.69
CA PRO A 37 4.47 -1.04 -4.33
C PRO A 37 3.05 -1.56 -4.57
N LYS A 38 2.05 -0.70 -4.42
CA LYS A 38 0.64 -1.03 -4.63
C LYS A 38 -0.18 0.18 -5.08
N LEU A 39 -1.20 -0.07 -5.90
CA LEU A 39 -2.30 0.84 -6.18
C LEU A 39 -3.57 0.25 -5.57
N VAL A 40 -4.25 1.01 -4.73
CA VAL A 40 -5.50 0.62 -4.08
C VAL A 40 -6.63 1.46 -4.66
N LEU A 41 -7.62 0.77 -5.20
CA LEU A 41 -8.87 1.31 -5.72
C LEU A 41 -9.95 0.86 -4.77
N ASN A 42 -10.48 1.75 -3.95
CA ASN A 42 -11.56 1.43 -3.03
C ASN A 42 -12.83 2.13 -3.49
N CYS A 43 -13.84 1.34 -3.84
CA CYS A 43 -15.17 1.86 -4.03
C CYS A 43 -16.04 1.50 -2.83
N SER A 44 -16.66 2.50 -2.23
CA SER A 44 -17.54 2.33 -1.08
C SER A 44 -18.80 3.15 -1.23
N LEU A 45 -19.91 2.55 -0.85
CA LEU A 45 -21.18 3.25 -0.67
C LEU A 45 -21.26 3.71 0.79
N THR A 46 -21.19 5.02 1.03
CA THR A 46 -21.37 5.58 2.36
C THR A 46 -22.87 5.76 2.63
N ASN A 47 -23.39 4.98 3.57
CA ASN A 47 -24.76 5.12 4.02
C ASN A 47 -24.82 6.10 5.20
N ASN A 48 -24.87 7.40 4.90
CA ASN A 48 -25.22 8.39 5.92
C ASN A 48 -26.74 8.30 6.13
N GLY A 49 -27.13 7.65 7.23
CA GLY A 49 -28.46 7.09 7.49
C GLY A 49 -29.63 8.07 7.64
N SER A 50 -29.95 8.85 6.61
CA SER A 50 -31.27 9.45 6.44
C SER A 50 -31.73 9.26 5.00
N ALA A 51 -32.49 8.20 4.77
CA ALA A 51 -33.04 7.84 3.47
C ALA A 51 -33.85 9.00 2.87
N GLU A 52 -33.24 9.78 1.97
CA GLU A 52 -33.99 10.37 0.88
C GLU A 52 -34.37 9.23 -0.09
N LYS A 53 -35.65 9.24 -0.45
CA LYS A 53 -36.47 8.04 -0.59
C LYS A 53 -36.17 7.13 -1.78
N ASP A 54 -35.16 7.35 -2.62
CA ASP A 54 -35.08 6.65 -3.91
C ASP A 54 -34.00 5.57 -4.04
N PHE A 55 -33.05 5.43 -3.13
CA PHE A 55 -32.05 4.35 -3.19
C PHE A 55 -32.33 3.31 -2.09
N ILE A 56 -33.38 2.48 -2.27
CA ILE A 56 -33.72 1.46 -1.26
C ILE A 56 -32.69 0.33 -1.29
N ASN A 57 -32.36 -0.17 -2.48
CA ASN A 57 -31.59 -1.40 -2.63
C ASN A 57 -30.54 -1.27 -3.72
N VAL A 58 -29.27 -1.20 -3.33
CA VAL A 58 -28.17 -1.47 -4.24
C VAL A 58 -28.15 -2.96 -4.54
N LEU A 59 -28.11 -3.28 -5.82
CA LEU A 59 -28.07 -4.65 -6.31
C LEU A 59 -26.67 -5.03 -6.74
N GLU A 60 -25.95 -4.10 -7.35
CA GLU A 60 -24.64 -4.33 -7.95
C GLU A 60 -23.71 -3.14 -7.67
N ILE A 61 -22.45 -3.44 -7.34
CA ILE A 61 -21.35 -2.48 -7.34
C ILE A 61 -20.28 -2.95 -8.33
N SER A 62 -19.78 -2.04 -9.16
CA SER A 62 -18.82 -2.37 -10.21
C SER A 62 -17.70 -1.35 -10.27
N LEU A 63 -16.48 -1.84 -10.49
CA LEU A 63 -15.28 -1.04 -10.67
C LEU A 63 -14.83 -1.17 -12.13
N SER A 64 -14.67 -0.04 -12.82
CA SER A 64 -14.29 0.03 -14.24
C SER A 64 -13.04 0.88 -14.43
N ARG A 65 -12.29 0.61 -15.50
CA ARG A 65 -11.13 1.40 -15.95
C ARG A 65 -11.42 2.03 -17.30
N TYR A 66 -11.02 3.28 -17.50
CA TYR A 66 -11.20 3.95 -18.78
C TYR A 66 -10.26 3.38 -19.84
N ASN A 67 -10.80 3.13 -21.01
CA ASN A 67 -10.07 2.67 -22.18
C ASN A 67 -9.97 3.82 -23.18
N GLU A 68 -8.77 4.40 -23.27
CA GLU A 68 -8.50 5.54 -24.16
C GLU A 68 -8.75 5.22 -25.64
N THR A 69 -8.48 3.99 -26.07
CA THR A 69 -8.67 3.56 -27.46
C THR A 69 -10.13 3.50 -27.84
N ARG A 70 -10.98 2.94 -26.96
CA ARG A 70 -12.42 2.78 -27.20
C ARG A 70 -13.27 3.96 -26.72
N LYS A 71 -12.66 4.88 -25.96
CA LYS A 71 -13.32 6.00 -25.27
C LYS A 71 -14.50 5.59 -24.40
N GLN A 72 -14.35 4.47 -23.70
CA GLN A 72 -15.38 3.92 -22.81
C GLN A 72 -14.73 3.35 -21.54
N PHE A 73 -15.54 3.08 -20.52
CA PHE A 73 -15.10 2.34 -19.34
C PHE A 73 -15.33 0.85 -19.55
N ASP A 74 -14.27 0.06 -19.38
CA ASP A 74 -14.33 -1.39 -19.37
C ASP A 74 -14.40 -1.87 -17.91
N ASP A 75 -15.37 -2.72 -17.59
CA ASP A 75 -15.57 -3.23 -16.23
C ASP A 75 -14.45 -4.20 -15.84
N LEU A 76 -13.80 -3.95 -14.70
CA LEU A 76 -12.77 -4.81 -14.13
C LEU A 76 -13.41 -5.86 -13.21
N LEU A 77 -14.24 -5.39 -12.29
CA LEU A 77 -14.88 -6.16 -11.25
C LEU A 77 -16.35 -5.77 -11.13
N SER A 78 -17.19 -6.73 -10.81
CA SER A 78 -18.60 -6.52 -10.47
C SER A 78 -19.01 -7.45 -9.34
N GLN A 79 -19.81 -6.96 -8.41
CA GLN A 79 -20.34 -7.76 -7.31
C GLN A 79 -21.81 -7.46 -7.11
N LEU A 80 -22.60 -8.53 -7.06
CA LEU A 80 -23.98 -8.46 -6.60
C LEU A 80 -23.99 -8.49 -5.07
N ILE A 81 -24.65 -7.53 -4.42
CA ILE A 81 -24.58 -7.32 -2.95
C ILE A 81 -25.06 -8.56 -2.16
N ASN A 82 -25.97 -9.36 -2.75
CA ASN A 82 -26.50 -10.60 -2.16
C ASN A 82 -25.87 -11.88 -2.74
N SER A 83 -24.81 -11.75 -3.53
CA SER A 83 -24.02 -12.87 -4.04
C SER A 83 -22.76 -13.00 -3.20
N SER A 84 -22.34 -14.24 -2.93
CA SER A 84 -21.11 -14.53 -2.19
C SER A 84 -19.82 -14.31 -3.00
N GLY A 85 -19.91 -13.90 -4.26
CA GLY A 85 -18.76 -13.83 -5.16
C GLY A 85 -18.68 -12.55 -5.97
N VAL A 86 -17.45 -12.01 -6.06
CA VAL A 86 -17.07 -10.97 -7.03
C VAL A 86 -16.82 -11.63 -8.38
N LYS A 87 -17.43 -11.08 -9.42
CA LYS A 87 -17.13 -11.42 -10.81
C LYS A 87 -15.94 -10.59 -11.28
N GLN A 88 -14.85 -11.27 -11.57
CA GLN A 88 -13.72 -10.69 -12.27
C GLN A 88 -13.96 -10.78 -13.78
N LEU A 89 -14.02 -9.63 -14.45
CA LEU A 89 -14.40 -9.53 -15.86
C LEU A 89 -13.18 -9.42 -16.78
N VAL A 90 -12.02 -9.08 -16.22
CA VAL A 90 -10.73 -8.98 -16.90
C VAL A 90 -9.67 -9.69 -16.07
N GLU A 91 -8.71 -10.33 -16.73
CA GLU A 91 -7.56 -10.93 -16.04
C GLU A 91 -6.70 -9.83 -15.39
N LEU A 92 -6.53 -9.93 -14.07
CA LEU A 92 -5.78 -8.99 -13.24
C LEU A 92 -4.53 -9.72 -12.74
N ARG A 93 -3.36 -9.26 -13.16
CA ARG A 93 -2.07 -9.80 -12.70
C ARG A 93 -1.71 -9.19 -11.36
N ASP A 94 -1.19 -10.02 -10.45
CA ASP A 94 -0.72 -9.64 -9.12
C ASP A 94 -1.71 -8.72 -8.38
N ALA A 95 -2.97 -9.17 -8.32
CA ALA A 95 -4.07 -8.41 -7.77
C ALA A 95 -4.71 -9.11 -6.56
N GLN A 96 -5.12 -8.31 -5.59
CA GLN A 96 -5.95 -8.74 -4.47
C GLN A 96 -7.30 -8.04 -4.54
N ILE A 97 -8.37 -8.81 -4.40
CA ILE A 97 -9.74 -8.32 -4.37
C ILE A 97 -10.27 -8.50 -2.95
N SER A 98 -10.84 -7.43 -2.40
CA SER A 98 -11.60 -7.46 -1.15
C SER A 98 -12.99 -6.91 -1.41
N SER A 99 -13.99 -7.48 -0.76
CA SER A 99 -15.39 -7.13 -0.99
C SER A 99 -16.21 -7.25 0.28
N GLY A 100 -17.28 -6.48 0.34
CA GLY A 100 -18.31 -6.56 1.36
C GLY A 100 -19.68 -6.21 0.78
N SER A 101 -20.65 -6.02 1.66
CA SER A 101 -22.02 -5.66 1.26
C SER A 101 -22.16 -4.22 0.74
N GLN A 102 -21.14 -3.37 0.92
CA GLN A 102 -21.21 -1.94 0.55
C GLN A 102 -19.89 -1.42 -0.02
N PHE A 103 -18.90 -2.29 -0.22
CA PHE A 103 -17.62 -1.87 -0.76
C PHE A 103 -17.02 -2.96 -1.66
N LEU A 104 -16.22 -2.50 -2.62
CA LEU A 104 -15.44 -3.32 -3.51
C LEU A 104 -14.07 -2.67 -3.65
N THR A 105 -13.02 -3.40 -3.26
CA THR A 105 -11.64 -2.91 -3.26
C THR A 105 -10.78 -3.78 -4.17
N LEU A 106 -10.04 -3.14 -5.06
CA LEU A 106 -9.02 -3.76 -5.90
C LEU A 106 -7.65 -3.22 -5.51
N THR A 107 -6.74 -4.10 -5.11
CA THR A 107 -5.33 -3.77 -4.87
C THR A 107 -4.50 -4.39 -5.99
N LEU A 108 -3.77 -3.58 -6.75
CA LEU A 108 -2.79 -4.02 -7.74
C LEU A 108 -1.39 -3.90 -7.14
N HIS A 109 -0.62 -4.97 -7.14
CA HIS A 109 0.77 -4.95 -6.70
C HIS A 109 1.69 -4.57 -7.86
N ASN A 110 2.73 -3.79 -7.56
CA ASN A 110 3.71 -3.29 -8.53
C ASN A 110 3.06 -2.68 -9.80
N PRO A 111 2.14 -1.70 -9.65
CA PRO A 111 1.44 -1.10 -10.77
C PRO A 111 2.40 -0.50 -11.81
N THR A 112 1.98 -0.58 -13.07
CA THR A 112 2.70 -0.06 -14.23
C THR A 112 2.12 1.28 -14.68
N GLN A 113 2.77 1.91 -15.66
CA GLN A 113 2.24 3.13 -16.29
C GLN A 113 0.86 2.91 -16.93
N ASN A 114 0.53 1.69 -17.36
CA ASN A 114 -0.79 1.38 -17.92
C ASN A 114 -1.91 1.37 -16.86
N ASP A 115 -1.55 1.28 -15.59
CA ASP A 115 -2.49 1.35 -14.46
C ASP A 115 -2.75 2.80 -14.02
N ALA A 116 -1.96 3.76 -14.50
CA ALA A 116 -2.21 5.19 -14.35
C ALA A 116 -3.33 5.63 -15.29
N ASN A 117 -4.57 5.58 -14.80
CA ASN A 117 -5.75 5.76 -15.60
C ASN A 117 -6.88 6.42 -14.78
N LYS A 118 -7.99 6.75 -15.45
CA LYS A 118 -9.25 7.14 -14.82
C LYS A 118 -10.04 5.89 -14.46
N TYR A 119 -10.48 5.81 -13.22
CA TYR A 119 -11.32 4.74 -12.69
C TYR A 119 -12.71 5.27 -12.41
N ARG A 120 -13.68 4.38 -12.54
CA ARG A 120 -15.08 4.65 -12.25
C ARG A 120 -15.60 3.57 -11.32
N CYS A 121 -16.31 3.99 -10.29
CA CYS A 121 -17.20 3.09 -9.59
C CYS A 121 -18.65 3.37 -9.96
N ILE A 122 -19.43 2.32 -10.14
CA ILE A 122 -20.87 2.40 -10.34
C ILE A 122 -21.58 1.54 -9.30
N ALA A 123 -22.62 2.09 -8.69
CA ALA A 123 -23.60 1.33 -7.94
C ALA A 123 -24.94 1.37 -8.69
N LYS A 124 -25.52 0.19 -8.96
CA LYS A 124 -26.83 0.05 -9.59
C LYS A 124 -27.83 -0.47 -8.58
N GLY A 125 -29.03 0.09 -8.62
CA GLY A 125 -30.09 -0.25 -7.68
C GLY A 125 -31.47 -0.04 -8.26
N ILE A 126 -32.47 -0.24 -7.39
CA ILE A 126 -33.88 -0.05 -7.70
C ILE A 126 -34.50 0.92 -6.68
N THR A 127 -35.30 1.86 -7.18
CA THR A 127 -36.04 2.81 -6.33
C THR A 127 -37.31 2.19 -5.73
N ARG A 128 -37.96 2.88 -4.78
CA ARG A 128 -39.25 2.37 -4.21
C ARG A 128 -40.33 2.16 -5.26
N LEU A 129 -40.21 2.86 -6.39
CA LEU A 129 -41.13 2.81 -7.52
C LEU A 129 -40.73 1.75 -8.56
N ASN A 130 -39.85 0.81 -8.21
CA ASN A 130 -39.32 -0.22 -9.10
C ASN A 130 -38.65 0.33 -10.37
N LYS A 131 -38.08 1.53 -10.30
CA LYS A 131 -37.28 2.09 -11.39
C LYS A 131 -35.82 1.73 -11.19
N TYR A 132 -35.16 1.30 -12.25
CA TYR A 132 -33.71 1.12 -12.27
C TYR A 132 -33.03 2.48 -12.18
N TYR A 133 -31.98 2.54 -11.37
CA TYR A 133 -31.16 3.73 -11.23
C TYR A 133 -29.70 3.34 -11.00
N SER A 134 -28.79 4.25 -11.35
CA SER A 134 -27.35 4.08 -11.18
C SER A 134 -26.72 5.38 -10.71
N ILE A 135 -25.77 5.27 -9.80
CA ILE A 135 -24.90 6.35 -9.35
C ILE A 135 -23.46 6.00 -9.67
N ASP A 136 -22.68 7.02 -10.02
CA ASP A 136 -21.30 6.87 -10.47
C ASP A 136 -20.37 7.87 -9.78
N ALA A 137 -19.17 7.39 -9.49
CA ALA A 137 -18.09 8.18 -8.90
C ALA A 137 -16.80 7.92 -9.69
N TYR A 138 -15.93 8.92 -9.74
CA TYR A 138 -14.71 8.87 -10.54
C TYR A 138 -13.53 9.38 -9.77
N ASP A 139 -12.38 8.78 -10.05
CA ASP A 139 -11.10 9.24 -9.55
C ASP A 139 -9.99 8.81 -10.51
N LYS A 140 -8.84 9.47 -10.43
CA LYS A 140 -7.75 9.28 -11.38
C LYS A 140 -6.43 9.09 -10.65
N VAL A 141 -5.56 8.33 -11.30
CA VAL A 141 -4.15 8.22 -10.93
C VAL A 141 -3.29 8.56 -12.14
N GLU A 142 -2.28 9.38 -11.90
CA GLU A 142 -1.34 9.83 -12.93
C GLU A 142 -0.07 8.98 -12.89
N SER A 143 0.67 8.95 -13.99
CA SER A 143 2.01 8.34 -14.00
C SER A 143 3.04 9.44 -13.88
N SER A 144 4.05 9.21 -13.06
CA SER A 144 5.28 9.99 -13.12
C SER A 144 6.06 9.62 -14.37
N ASN A 145 6.64 10.62 -15.04
CA ASN A 145 7.51 10.46 -16.22
C ASN A 145 9.00 10.45 -15.84
N ILE A 146 9.31 10.35 -14.55
CA ILE A 146 10.69 10.45 -14.06
C ILE A 146 11.38 9.10 -14.26
N THR A 147 11.83 8.88 -15.49
CA THR A 147 12.53 7.68 -15.99
C THR A 147 13.97 7.59 -15.49
N GLU A 148 14.67 8.71 -15.33
CA GLU A 148 16.09 8.71 -14.95
C GLU A 148 16.32 8.14 -13.54
N TYR A 149 15.57 8.62 -12.55
CA TYR A 149 15.69 8.13 -11.17
C TYR A 149 15.12 6.72 -11.00
N THR A 150 14.07 6.35 -11.73
CA THR A 150 13.51 4.99 -11.66
C THR A 150 14.47 3.94 -12.19
N GLU A 151 15.19 4.23 -13.29
CA GLU A 151 16.20 3.31 -13.82
C GLU A 151 17.42 3.19 -12.89
N GLU A 152 17.87 4.28 -12.28
CA GLU A 152 18.97 4.19 -11.31
C GLU A 152 18.57 3.42 -10.04
N ILE A 153 17.34 3.59 -9.53
CA ILE A 153 16.87 2.81 -8.38
C ILE A 153 16.72 1.32 -8.74
N LYS A 154 16.26 0.99 -9.96
CA LYS A 154 16.26 -0.41 -10.45
C LYS A 154 17.67 -0.98 -10.51
N ARG A 155 18.64 -0.22 -11.02
CA ARG A 155 20.05 -0.62 -11.07
C ARG A 155 20.60 -0.91 -9.68
N LEU A 156 20.30 -0.04 -8.71
CA LEU A 156 20.73 -0.20 -7.32
C LEU A 156 20.09 -1.42 -6.64
N ARG A 157 18.78 -1.62 -6.80
CA ARG A 157 18.09 -2.82 -6.27
C ARG A 157 18.61 -4.12 -6.88
N LYS A 158 18.88 -4.13 -8.19
CA LYS A 158 19.47 -5.31 -8.85
C LYS A 158 20.84 -5.65 -8.26
N ARG A 159 21.69 -4.64 -8.05
CA ARG A 159 23.00 -4.83 -7.41
C ARG A 159 22.86 -5.35 -5.98
N GLU A 160 21.90 -4.85 -5.21
CA GLU A 160 21.60 -5.33 -3.85
C GLU A 160 21.18 -6.81 -3.86
N THR A 161 20.29 -7.22 -4.76
CA THR A 161 19.90 -8.63 -4.91
C THR A 161 21.08 -9.50 -5.34
N GLU A 162 21.91 -9.02 -6.28
CA GLU A 162 23.15 -9.70 -6.71
C GLU A 162 24.12 -9.89 -5.54
N LEU A 163 24.31 -8.85 -4.70
CA LEU A 163 25.12 -8.90 -3.49
C LEU A 163 24.53 -9.83 -2.42
N MET A 164 23.21 -9.90 -2.26
CA MET A 164 22.54 -10.83 -1.35
C MET A 164 22.66 -12.30 -1.80
N THR A 165 22.74 -12.55 -3.11
CA THR A 165 23.02 -13.89 -3.65
C THR A 165 24.48 -14.32 -3.51
N ILE A 166 25.40 -13.41 -3.15
CA ILE A 166 26.75 -13.76 -2.68
C ILE A 166 26.67 -14.14 -1.19
N LYS A 167 25.97 -15.25 -0.89
CA LYS A 167 26.17 -16.03 0.33
C LYS A 167 26.48 -17.47 -0.10
N ASP A 168 27.55 -17.99 0.50
CA ASP A 168 27.99 -19.39 0.52
C ASP A 168 28.89 -19.93 -0.61
N THR A 169 29.88 -19.16 -1.09
CA THR A 169 31.01 -19.77 -1.83
C THR A 169 32.42 -19.36 -1.40
N ASP A 170 32.60 -18.38 -0.53
CA ASP A 170 33.92 -18.11 0.04
C ASP A 170 34.12 -18.90 1.35
N LYS A 171 34.80 -20.03 1.16
CA LYS A 171 35.37 -20.94 2.16
C LYS A 171 35.99 -20.18 3.35
N CYS A 172 35.24 -20.06 4.44
CA CYS A 172 35.82 -20.04 5.78
C CYS A 172 35.78 -21.46 6.35
N SER A 173 36.65 -22.33 5.84
CA SER A 173 36.94 -23.60 6.53
C SER A 173 37.78 -23.28 7.77
N PRO A 174 37.35 -23.64 8.99
CA PRO A 174 38.23 -23.59 10.13
C PRO A 174 39.27 -24.69 9.95
N THR A 175 40.51 -24.32 9.60
CA THR A 175 41.63 -25.23 9.73
C THR A 175 41.74 -25.59 11.22
N ASN A 176 41.83 -26.89 11.52
CA ASN A 176 41.91 -27.43 12.87
C ASN A 176 43.00 -26.73 13.70
N VAL A 177 42.61 -25.79 14.55
CA VAL A 177 43.49 -25.19 15.57
C VAL A 177 42.84 -25.45 16.93
N SER A 178 43.63 -26.06 17.81
CA SER A 178 43.29 -26.49 19.17
C SER A 178 42.52 -25.43 19.97
N GLU A 179 41.50 -25.86 20.72
CA GLU A 179 40.52 -25.07 21.47
C GLU A 179 41.07 -24.13 22.57
N LYS A 180 42.39 -23.99 22.76
CA LYS A 180 42.95 -23.26 23.92
C LYS A 180 43.44 -21.84 23.66
N GLU A 181 43.42 -21.34 22.43
CA GLU A 181 44.00 -20.03 22.08
C GLU A 181 43.11 -19.19 21.15
N LYS A 182 41.82 -19.05 21.48
CA LYS A 182 40.92 -18.16 20.71
C LYS A 182 40.90 -16.75 21.28
N PRO A 183 41.34 -15.72 20.54
CA PRO A 183 41.10 -14.34 20.93
C PRO A 183 39.60 -14.05 20.85
N THR A 184 39.04 -13.54 21.95
CA THR A 184 37.61 -13.21 22.06
C THR A 184 37.37 -11.73 21.81
N LEU A 185 36.43 -11.43 20.91
CA LEU A 185 35.95 -10.08 20.63
C LEU A 185 34.60 -9.87 21.30
N ASN A 186 34.51 -8.87 22.18
CA ASN A 186 33.28 -8.52 22.88
C ASN A 186 32.76 -7.18 22.38
N PHE A 187 31.48 -7.17 21.98
CA PHE A 187 30.75 -5.97 21.58
C PHE A 187 29.72 -5.61 22.64
N GLN A 188 29.73 -4.35 23.07
CA GLN A 188 28.69 -3.81 23.94
C GLN A 188 28.07 -2.58 23.27
N GLY A 189 26.82 -2.73 22.83
CA GLY A 189 26.04 -1.64 22.25
C GLY A 189 25.11 -1.03 23.30
N ASN A 190 25.05 0.31 23.35
CA ASN A 190 24.05 1.02 24.14
C ASN A 190 22.99 1.57 23.18
N SER A 191 21.86 0.88 23.06
CA SER A 191 20.70 1.38 22.30
C SER A 191 19.71 1.97 23.29
N MET A 192 19.84 3.27 23.56
CA MET A 192 18.77 3.99 24.23
C MET A 192 17.82 4.50 23.14
N THR A 193 16.72 3.78 22.95
CA THR A 193 15.53 4.09 22.13
C THR A 193 15.69 4.13 20.60
N MET A 194 15.11 3.14 19.91
CA MET A 194 14.69 3.25 18.50
C MET A 194 13.48 4.20 18.42
N LYS A 195 13.73 5.43 17.99
CA LYS A 195 12.76 6.26 17.27
C LYS A 195 13.39 6.60 15.92
N GLU A 196 12.55 6.78 14.90
CA GLU A 196 12.83 6.91 13.45
C GLU A 196 13.85 7.97 12.97
N TYR A 197 14.72 8.47 13.85
CA TYR A 197 15.86 9.28 13.46
C TYR A 197 17.11 8.40 13.45
N ILE A 198 17.77 8.33 12.29
CA ILE A 198 19.04 7.63 12.08
C ILE A 198 20.11 8.30 12.96
N GLN A 199 20.16 7.95 14.24
CA GLN A 199 21.27 8.30 15.11
C GLN A 199 22.42 7.34 14.85
N PRO A 200 23.66 7.83 14.73
CA PRO A 200 24.82 6.97 14.50
C PRO A 200 25.01 6.01 15.68
N LEU A 201 24.95 4.71 15.39
CA LEU A 201 25.21 3.66 16.37
C LEU A 201 26.68 3.72 16.79
N THR A 202 26.93 4.03 18.06
CA THR A 202 28.29 4.03 18.61
C THR A 202 28.59 2.66 19.22
N LEU A 203 29.46 1.89 18.56
CA LEU A 203 29.91 0.58 19.05
C LEU A 203 31.27 0.71 19.72
N LYS A 204 31.37 0.23 20.98
CA LYS A 204 32.65 0.05 21.65
C LYS A 204 33.11 -1.39 21.47
N CYS A 205 34.25 -1.56 20.82
CA CYS A 205 34.91 -2.85 20.66
C CYS A 205 36.05 -2.96 21.68
N SER A 206 36.12 -4.10 22.38
CA SER A 206 37.26 -4.43 23.24
C SER A 206 37.87 -5.76 22.79
N PHE A 207 39.19 -5.76 22.59
CA PHE A 207 39.96 -6.93 22.21
C PHE A 207 40.81 -7.35 23.41
N THR A 208 40.64 -8.59 23.85
CA THR A 208 41.43 -9.17 24.95
C THR A 208 42.14 -10.42 24.44
N GLY A 209 43.46 -10.38 24.42
CA GLY A 209 44.33 -11.52 24.12
C GLY A 209 45.17 -11.86 25.36
N LEU A 210 45.27 -13.14 25.72
CA LEU A 210 46.18 -13.62 26.75
C LEU A 210 47.61 -13.61 26.19
N THR A 211 48.37 -12.57 26.53
CA THR A 211 49.78 -12.45 26.13
C THR A 211 50.66 -13.30 27.04
N ASN A 212 50.98 -14.53 26.64
CA ASN A 212 52.12 -15.24 27.21
C ASN A 212 53.42 -15.01 26.42
N ASP A 213 53.34 -14.34 25.27
CA ASP A 213 54.51 -14.08 24.44
C ASP A 213 54.61 -12.60 24.07
N THR A 214 55.63 -11.93 24.63
CA THR A 214 55.89 -10.48 24.49
C THR A 214 56.29 -10.03 23.08
N LYS A 215 56.00 -10.80 22.03
CA LYS A 215 56.47 -10.54 20.65
C LYS A 215 55.44 -10.71 19.53
N GLN A 216 54.16 -10.84 19.83
CA GLN A 216 53.12 -10.82 18.78
C GLN A 216 52.25 -9.56 18.88
N ASN A 217 52.53 -8.60 18.01
CA ASN A 217 51.61 -7.49 17.74
C ASN A 217 50.42 -8.04 16.96
N LEU A 218 49.32 -8.31 17.65
CA LEU A 218 48.06 -8.69 17.01
C LEU A 218 47.41 -7.44 16.41
N SER A 219 47.33 -7.37 15.07
CA SER A 219 46.61 -6.31 14.36
C SER A 219 45.28 -6.81 13.83
N VAL A 220 44.20 -6.07 14.11
CA VAL A 220 42.90 -6.31 13.48
C VAL A 220 42.95 -5.64 12.11
N ASN A 221 43.10 -6.43 11.04
CA ASN A 221 43.26 -5.91 9.68
C ASN A 221 41.95 -5.39 9.08
N PHE A 222 40.81 -5.99 9.42
CA PHE A 222 39.49 -5.54 8.99
C PHE A 222 38.41 -6.01 9.96
N MET A 223 37.37 -5.19 10.12
CA MET A 223 36.20 -5.51 10.93
C MET A 223 34.96 -5.12 10.15
N ASN A 224 34.13 -6.11 9.81
CA ASN A 224 32.87 -5.89 9.11
C ASN A 224 31.72 -6.05 10.11
N ILE A 225 30.97 -4.97 10.32
CA ILE A 225 29.74 -4.99 11.12
C ILE A 225 28.58 -5.04 10.12
N ILE A 226 27.86 -6.16 10.10
CA ILE A 226 26.70 -6.36 9.23
C ILE A 226 25.46 -6.09 10.06
N HIS A 227 24.60 -5.17 9.59
CA HIS A 227 23.27 -4.90 10.15
C HIS A 227 22.22 -5.71 9.39
#